data_AF-A0A931BW36-F1
#
_entry.id   AF-A0A931BW36-F1
#
_cell.length_a   1.000
_cell.length_b   1.000
_cell.length_c   1.000
_cell.angle_alpha   90.00
_cell.angle_beta   90.00
_cell.angle_gamma   90.00
#
_symmetry.space_group_name_H-M   'P 1'
#
loop_
_entity.id
_entity.type
_entity.pdbx_description
1 polymer ?
#
loop_
_entity_poly.entity_id
_entity_poly.type
_entity_poly.pdbx_seq_one_letter_code
_entity_poly.pdbx_strand_id
1 'polypeptide(L)'
;MGCYLEVPYDSLSHLPPLPPSSTAAVHTRDTTTSTEDAFAVSHLDLLRVVERVHRRYLDIFRLDLGRLGVDDLSPSQVMMLFTIGADELTVRDLIDRGYYLGSNASYNLKRLAETGYIDRNASERDRRSARIRLSEKGRKLCEAVRKMDVSYHRLVARNAEERHELEIAFKTLQRLEQVWTGALRYGGTQIV
;
A
#
# COMPACT_ATOMS: atom_id res chain seq x y z
N MET A 1 -2.74 -38.78 62.84
CA MET A 1 -1.40 -38.20 62.64
C MET A 1 -1.63 -36.81 62.04
N GLY A 2 -1.65 -35.70 62.77
CA GLY A 2 -0.61 -35.15 63.67
C GLY A 2 0.51 -34.56 62.81
N CYS A 3 0.91 -33.28 62.84
CA CYS A 3 0.66 -32.15 63.73
C CYS A 3 0.94 -30.82 62.98
N TYR A 4 0.38 -29.75 63.55
CA TYR A 4 0.60 -28.32 63.30
C TYR A 4 2.09 -27.91 63.30
N LEU A 5 2.41 -26.84 62.57
CA LEU A 5 3.20 -25.72 63.10
C LEU A 5 2.75 -24.41 62.41
N GLU A 6 2.24 -23.50 63.25
CA GLU A 6 1.86 -22.12 62.96
C GLU A 6 3.09 -21.23 62.81
N VAL A 7 2.96 -20.14 62.04
CA VAL A 7 3.87 -18.98 62.11
C VAL A 7 2.98 -17.72 62.17
N PRO A 8 3.24 -16.75 63.06
CA PRO A 8 2.22 -15.86 63.61
C PRO A 8 1.89 -14.67 62.71
N TYR A 9 0.65 -14.22 62.85
CA TYR A 9 0.18 -12.88 62.50
C TYR A 9 0.74 -11.88 63.53
N ASP A 10 1.34 -10.78 63.05
CA ASP A 10 1.11 -9.40 63.53
C ASP A 10 2.38 -8.52 63.40
N SER A 11 2.33 -7.57 62.46
CA SER A 11 3.00 -6.28 62.50
C SER A 11 2.61 -5.49 61.24
N LEU A 12 1.37 -4.99 61.24
CA LEU A 12 0.96 -3.91 60.34
C LEU A 12 1.49 -2.58 60.89
N SER A 13 2.50 -1.96 60.27
CA SER A 13 2.76 -0.53 60.40
C SER A 13 3.58 -0.01 59.21
N HIS A 14 3.05 0.99 58.50
CA HIS A 14 3.67 1.73 57.38
C HIS A 14 3.39 1.24 55.95
N LEU A 15 2.13 1.34 55.55
CA LEU A 15 1.77 1.72 54.17
C LEU A 15 0.89 2.99 54.24
N PRO A 16 1.21 4.06 53.48
CA PRO A 16 0.40 5.28 53.50
C PRO A 16 -0.98 5.04 52.85
N PRO A 17 -2.05 5.71 53.34
CA PRO A 17 -3.39 5.52 52.81
C PRO A 17 -3.56 6.11 51.41
N LEU A 18 -4.38 5.43 50.59
CA LEU A 18 -4.85 5.94 49.29
C LEU A 18 -5.65 7.24 49.47
N PRO A 19 -5.49 8.23 48.59
CA PRO A 19 -6.26 9.47 48.68
C PRO A 19 -7.75 9.24 48.33
N PRO A 20 -8.70 9.89 49.04
CA PRO A 20 -10.12 9.72 48.81
C PRO A 20 -10.61 10.47 47.56
N SER A 21 -11.60 9.87 46.89
CA SER A 21 -12.40 10.47 45.80
C SER A 21 -13.01 11.81 46.24
N SER A 22 -12.64 12.89 45.55
CA SER A 22 -13.19 14.24 45.78
C SER A 22 -14.15 14.63 44.67
N THR A 23 -15.38 14.90 45.06
CA THR A 23 -16.47 15.42 44.24
C THR A 23 -16.45 16.96 44.25
N ALA A 24 -16.51 17.55 43.05
CA ALA A 24 -16.98 18.88 42.69
C ALA A 24 -16.22 20.15 43.16
N ALA A 25 -15.49 20.75 42.22
CA ALA A 25 -15.50 22.19 42.01
C ALA A 25 -15.51 22.46 40.50
N VAL A 26 -16.59 23.12 40.05
CA VAL A 26 -16.76 23.65 38.70
C VAL A 26 -15.66 24.67 38.45
N HIS A 27 -14.69 24.29 37.62
CA HIS A 27 -13.87 25.24 36.88
C HIS A 27 -14.15 24.98 35.41
N THR A 28 -14.75 25.99 34.81
CA THR A 28 -14.96 26.19 33.37
C THR A 28 -13.76 25.66 32.60
N ARG A 29 -13.88 24.45 32.06
CA ARG A 29 -12.99 23.99 31.01
C ARG A 29 -13.37 24.77 29.77
N ASP A 30 -12.39 25.53 29.31
CA ASP A 30 -12.38 26.24 28.05
C ASP A 30 -13.10 25.46 26.95
N THR A 31 -14.16 26.07 26.44
CA THR A 31 -14.59 25.92 25.06
C THR A 31 -13.46 26.39 24.15
N THR A 32 -12.46 25.53 23.97
CA THR A 32 -11.61 25.51 22.79
C THR A 32 -11.70 24.12 22.19
N THR A 33 -12.91 23.73 21.81
CA THR A 33 -13.09 22.74 20.75
C THR A 33 -12.42 23.34 19.51
N SER A 34 -11.19 22.92 19.29
CA SER A 34 -10.30 23.29 18.20
C SER A 34 -11.07 23.30 16.88
N THR A 35 -11.42 24.51 16.44
CA THR A 35 -11.99 24.78 15.11
C THR A 35 -10.96 24.52 13.98
N GLU A 36 -9.74 24.11 14.35
CA GLU A 36 -8.65 23.74 13.43
C GLU A 36 -8.83 22.35 12.77
N ASP A 37 -9.63 21.45 13.35
CA ASP A 37 -9.80 20.08 12.83
C ASP A 37 -10.83 19.96 11.69
N ALA A 38 -11.55 21.04 11.36
CA ALA A 38 -12.65 21.01 10.40
C ALA A 38 -12.21 21.08 8.91
N PHE A 39 -10.91 21.26 8.63
CA PHE A 39 -10.39 21.44 7.27
C PHE A 39 -9.24 20.48 6.88
N ALA A 40 -8.84 19.54 7.75
CA ALA A 40 -7.75 18.63 7.44
C ALA A 40 -8.24 17.45 6.57
N VAL A 41 -7.79 17.39 5.31
CA VAL A 41 -7.97 16.20 4.46
C VAL A 41 -7.34 15.00 5.16
N SER A 42 -8.16 13.99 5.50
CA SER A 42 -7.67 12.81 6.21
C SER A 42 -6.99 11.82 5.26
N HIS A 43 -6.13 10.94 5.81
CA HIS A 43 -5.57 9.84 5.03
C HIS A 43 -6.65 8.88 4.50
N LEU A 44 -7.81 8.79 5.18
CA LEU A 44 -8.96 8.02 4.73
C LEU A 44 -9.62 8.65 3.49
N ASP A 45 -9.77 9.98 3.46
CA ASP A 45 -10.31 10.68 2.30
C ASP A 45 -9.41 10.51 1.09
N LEU A 46 -8.09 10.59 1.30
CA LEU A 46 -7.10 10.33 0.26
C LEU A 46 -7.20 8.89 -0.25
N LEU A 47 -7.31 7.88 0.63
CA LEU A 47 -7.48 6.48 0.22
C LEU A 47 -8.73 6.25 -0.63
N ARG A 48 -9.85 6.89 -0.28
CA ARG A 48 -11.09 6.81 -1.06
C ARG A 48 -10.94 7.47 -2.43
N VAL A 49 -10.20 8.58 -2.53
CA VAL A 49 -9.87 9.20 -3.82
C VAL A 49 -8.98 8.28 -4.64
N VAL A 50 -7.93 7.71 -4.05
CA VAL A 50 -7.02 6.76 -4.71
C VAL A 50 -7.78 5.58 -5.28
N GLU A 51 -8.68 4.95 -4.51
CA GLU A 51 -9.48 3.82 -4.98
C GLU A 51 -10.35 4.20 -6.20
N ARG A 52 -11.05 5.34 -6.13
CA ARG A 52 -11.92 5.81 -7.22
C ARG A 52 -11.10 6.17 -8.46
N VAL A 53 -10.00 6.91 -8.29
CA VAL A 53 -9.12 7.31 -9.39
C VAL A 53 -8.49 6.10 -10.05
N HIS A 54 -8.01 5.12 -9.26
CA HIS A 54 -7.48 3.87 -9.79
C HIS A 54 -8.52 3.12 -10.62
N ARG A 55 -9.76 2.98 -10.13
CA ARG A 55 -10.85 2.34 -10.90
C ARG A 55 -11.13 3.07 -12.22
N ARG A 56 -11.18 4.40 -12.20
CA ARG A 56 -11.40 5.23 -13.40
C ARG A 56 -10.23 5.09 -14.39
N TYR A 57 -9.01 5.04 -13.88
CA TYR A 57 -7.82 4.80 -14.69
C TYR A 57 -7.90 3.43 -15.37
N LEU A 58 -8.27 2.36 -14.65
CA LEU A 58 -8.43 1.03 -15.26
C LEU A 58 -9.53 0.99 -16.34
N ASP A 59 -10.61 1.76 -16.18
CA ASP A 59 -11.68 1.87 -17.19
C ASP A 59 -11.16 2.56 -18.47
N ILE A 60 -10.49 3.69 -18.35
CA ILE A 60 -9.88 4.40 -19.48
C ILE A 60 -8.80 3.54 -20.14
N PHE A 61 -7.96 2.92 -19.31
CA PHE A 61 -6.86 2.11 -19.80
C PHE A 61 -7.34 0.88 -20.57
N ARG A 62 -8.49 0.30 -20.20
CA ARG A 62 -9.13 -0.76 -21.00
C ARG A 62 -9.55 -0.26 -22.39
N LEU A 63 -10.10 0.95 -22.50
CA LEU A 63 -10.47 1.52 -23.81
C LEU A 63 -9.23 1.74 -24.67
N ASP A 64 -8.15 2.19 -24.06
CA ASP A 64 -6.88 2.45 -24.72
C ASP A 64 -6.20 1.18 -25.22
N LEU A 65 -6.22 0.10 -24.44
CA LEU A 65 -5.75 -1.21 -24.89
C LEU A 65 -6.56 -1.71 -26.10
N GLY A 66 -7.88 -1.53 -26.10
CA GLY A 66 -8.72 -1.85 -27.26
C GLY A 66 -8.36 -1.02 -28.50
N ARG A 67 -8.00 0.26 -28.34
CA ARG A 67 -7.51 1.10 -29.45
C ARG A 67 -6.16 0.66 -30.00
N LEU A 68 -5.32 0.06 -29.16
CA LEU A 68 -4.06 -0.56 -29.58
C LEU A 68 -4.24 -1.96 -30.19
N GLY A 69 -5.46 -2.50 -30.23
CA GLY A 69 -5.75 -3.87 -30.66
C GLY A 69 -5.27 -4.94 -29.66
N VAL A 70 -5.14 -4.58 -28.39
CA VAL A 70 -4.70 -5.47 -27.31
C VAL A 70 -5.93 -5.99 -26.57
N ASP A 71 -6.45 -7.12 -27.06
CA ASP A 71 -7.66 -7.75 -26.53
C ASP A 71 -7.36 -8.97 -25.64
N ASP A 72 -6.11 -9.44 -25.67
CA ASP A 72 -5.66 -10.64 -24.96
C ASP A 72 -5.27 -10.40 -23.50
N LEU A 73 -5.10 -9.13 -23.10
CA LEU A 73 -4.70 -8.70 -21.76
C LEU A 73 -5.72 -7.80 -21.07
N SER A 74 -5.82 -7.95 -19.75
CA SER A 74 -6.50 -7.01 -18.87
C SER A 74 -5.58 -5.86 -18.43
N PRO A 75 -6.13 -4.69 -18.06
CA PRO A 75 -5.36 -3.59 -17.48
C PRO A 75 -4.41 -4.01 -16.35
N SER A 76 -4.87 -4.87 -15.43
CA SER A 76 -4.05 -5.38 -14.33
C SER A 76 -2.85 -6.22 -14.80
N GLN A 77 -3.01 -7.00 -15.87
CA GLN A 77 -1.89 -7.75 -16.46
C GLN A 77 -0.87 -6.81 -17.11
N VAL A 78 -1.32 -5.72 -17.72
CA VAL A 78 -0.40 -4.72 -18.28
C VAL A 78 0.33 -3.96 -17.17
N MET A 79 -0.36 -3.63 -16.07
CA MET A 79 0.29 -3.07 -14.86
C MET A 79 1.37 -4.01 -14.32
N MET A 80 1.15 -5.34 -14.36
CA MET A 80 2.18 -6.32 -13.99
C MET A 80 3.41 -6.26 -14.90
N LEU A 81 3.25 -5.99 -16.20
CA LEU A 81 4.39 -5.76 -17.11
C LEU A 81 5.20 -4.52 -16.70
N PHE A 82 4.54 -3.46 -16.25
CA PHE A 82 5.22 -2.27 -15.72
C PHE A 82 5.99 -2.56 -14.43
N THR A 83 5.46 -3.41 -13.55
CA THR A 83 6.16 -3.84 -12.33
C THR A 83 7.37 -4.72 -12.64
N ILE A 84 7.29 -5.55 -13.70
CA ILE A 84 8.44 -6.33 -14.19
C ILE A 84 9.56 -5.38 -14.67
N GLY A 85 9.19 -4.40 -15.48
CA GLY A 85 10.12 -3.37 -15.95
C GLY A 85 11.19 -3.90 -16.92
N ALA A 86 12.33 -3.24 -16.98
CA ALA A 86 13.38 -3.54 -17.95
C ALA A 86 14.24 -4.76 -17.57
N ASP A 87 14.27 -5.11 -16.28
CA ASP A 87 15.18 -6.08 -15.69
C ASP A 87 14.53 -7.47 -15.54
N GLU A 88 15.36 -8.46 -15.24
CA GLU A 88 14.90 -9.79 -14.81
C GLU A 88 14.64 -9.80 -13.29
N LEU A 89 13.54 -10.41 -12.87
CA LEU A 89 13.18 -10.55 -11.46
C LEU A 89 12.62 -11.94 -11.17
N THR A 90 12.62 -12.34 -9.90
CA THR A 90 11.93 -13.58 -9.50
C THR A 90 10.44 -13.32 -9.33
N VAL A 91 9.62 -14.38 -9.41
CA VAL A 91 8.18 -14.27 -9.08
C VAL A 91 7.95 -13.76 -7.66
N ARG A 92 8.85 -14.06 -6.71
CA ARG A 92 8.79 -13.54 -5.34
C ARG A 92 9.13 -12.05 -5.28
N ASP A 93 10.12 -11.59 -6.04
CA ASP A 93 10.40 -10.15 -6.08
C ASP A 93 9.26 -9.40 -6.74
N LEU A 94 8.62 -10.01 -7.76
CA LEU A 94 7.42 -9.47 -8.36
C LEU A 94 6.40 -9.30 -7.24
N ILE A 95 6.04 -10.43 -6.58
CA ILE A 95 5.45 -10.72 -5.23
C ILE A 95 5.46 -9.66 -4.12
N ASP A 96 6.62 -9.04 -3.99
CA ASP A 96 6.88 -8.12 -2.89
C ASP A 96 6.78 -6.65 -3.36
N ARG A 97 6.96 -6.38 -4.67
CA ARG A 97 6.99 -5.02 -5.25
C ARG A 97 5.65 -4.46 -5.71
N GLY A 98 4.75 -5.33 -6.16
CA GLY A 98 3.53 -4.97 -6.89
C GLY A 98 2.24 -5.20 -6.13
N TYR A 99 2.31 -5.65 -4.87
CA TYR A 99 1.16 -5.86 -3.99
C TYR A 99 -0.06 -6.43 -4.74
N TYR A 100 0.05 -7.53 -5.49
CA TYR A 100 -1.05 -8.16 -6.27
C TYR A 100 -2.14 -8.79 -5.36
N LEU A 101 -2.55 -8.03 -4.34
CA LEU A 101 -3.79 -8.14 -3.58
C LEU A 101 -4.93 -8.59 -4.50
N GLY A 102 -5.43 -9.78 -4.24
CA GLY A 102 -6.68 -10.30 -4.82
C GLY A 102 -6.58 -10.91 -6.22
N SER A 103 -5.41 -10.94 -6.86
CA SER A 103 -5.25 -11.57 -8.18
C SER A 103 -4.35 -12.79 -8.13
N ASN A 104 -4.72 -13.85 -8.86
CA ASN A 104 -3.93 -15.06 -8.97
C ASN A 104 -2.67 -14.76 -9.80
N ALA A 105 -1.63 -14.23 -9.15
CA ALA A 105 -0.38 -13.80 -9.80
C ALA A 105 0.22 -14.91 -10.65
N SER A 106 0.20 -16.15 -10.17
CA SER A 106 0.64 -17.33 -10.91
C SER A 106 -0.15 -17.55 -12.21
N TYR A 107 -1.48 -17.40 -12.16
CA TYR A 107 -2.33 -17.49 -13.36
C TYR A 107 -2.06 -16.34 -14.34
N ASN A 108 -1.93 -15.10 -13.84
CA ASN A 108 -1.61 -13.95 -14.68
C ASN A 108 -0.26 -14.11 -15.38
N LEU A 109 0.77 -14.55 -14.65
CA LEU A 109 2.09 -14.82 -15.21
C LEU A 109 2.07 -15.95 -16.23
N LYS A 110 1.32 -17.03 -15.96
CA LYS A 110 1.12 -18.11 -16.93
C LYS A 110 0.51 -17.56 -18.22
N ARG A 111 -0.57 -16.79 -18.12
CA ARG A 111 -1.23 -16.21 -19.30
C ARG A 111 -0.33 -15.22 -20.04
N LEU A 112 0.44 -14.39 -19.32
CA LEU A 112 1.41 -13.47 -19.93
C LEU A 112 2.53 -14.21 -20.69
N ALA A 113 2.96 -15.37 -20.20
CA ALA A 113 3.92 -16.21 -20.88
C ALA A 113 3.30 -16.89 -22.12
N GLU A 114 2.09 -17.45 -22.00
CA GLU A 114 1.36 -18.09 -23.10
C GLU A 114 1.03 -17.12 -24.25
N THR A 115 0.73 -15.87 -23.92
CA THR A 115 0.47 -14.79 -24.89
C THR A 115 1.76 -14.10 -25.39
N GLY A 116 2.92 -14.55 -24.89
CA GLY A 116 4.24 -14.13 -25.38
C GLY A 116 4.69 -12.75 -24.93
N TYR A 117 4.13 -12.17 -23.87
CA TYR A 117 4.57 -10.86 -23.33
C TYR A 117 5.72 -10.96 -22.33
N ILE A 118 5.94 -12.13 -21.74
CA ILE A 118 7.06 -12.37 -20.84
C ILE A 118 7.78 -13.66 -21.21
N ASP A 119 9.08 -13.69 -20.97
CA ASP A 119 9.84 -14.94 -20.90
C ASP A 119 9.83 -15.42 -19.45
N ARG A 120 9.61 -16.72 -19.26
CA ARG A 120 9.66 -17.36 -17.94
C ARG A 120 10.60 -18.55 -17.95
N ASN A 121 11.65 -18.48 -17.14
CA ASN A 121 12.67 -19.51 -17.03
C ASN A 121 12.75 -20.05 -15.59
N ALA A 122 13.17 -21.30 -15.43
CA ALA A 122 13.60 -21.78 -14.13
C ALA A 122 14.84 -21.00 -13.69
N SER A 123 14.90 -20.58 -12.43
CA SER A 123 16.08 -19.90 -11.89
C SER A 123 17.26 -20.88 -11.79
N GLU A 124 18.43 -20.42 -12.22
CA GLU A 124 19.68 -21.19 -12.15
C GLU A 124 20.11 -21.47 -10.70
N ARG A 125 19.81 -20.54 -9.79
CA ARG A 125 20.22 -20.61 -8.37
C ARG A 125 19.26 -21.42 -7.50
N ASP A 126 17.98 -21.44 -7.86
CA ASP A 126 16.95 -22.22 -7.17
C ASP A 126 15.91 -22.70 -8.17
N ARG A 127 15.95 -23.98 -8.53
CA ARG A 127 15.00 -24.62 -9.46
C ARG A 127 13.53 -24.53 -9.02
N ARG A 128 13.27 -24.18 -7.75
CA ARG A 128 11.91 -23.95 -7.22
C ARG A 128 11.41 -22.52 -7.49
N SER A 129 12.30 -21.60 -7.85
CA SER A 129 11.99 -20.21 -8.20
C SER A 129 12.01 -20.01 -9.71
N ALA A 130 11.02 -19.28 -10.24
CA ALA A 130 10.99 -18.88 -11.64
C ALA A 130 11.49 -17.44 -11.77
N ARG A 131 12.29 -17.18 -12.80
CA ARG A 131 12.66 -15.84 -13.24
C ARG A 131 11.80 -15.42 -14.41
N ILE A 132 11.46 -14.14 -14.43
CA ILE A 132 10.62 -13.53 -15.43
C ILE A 132 11.25 -12.23 -15.94
N ARG A 133 11.05 -11.95 -17.22
CA ARG A 133 11.44 -10.69 -17.86
C ARG A 133 10.46 -10.38 -18.98
N LEU A 134 10.39 -9.11 -19.40
CA LEU A 134 9.61 -8.74 -20.58
C LEU A 134 10.21 -9.37 -21.84
N SER A 135 9.36 -9.95 -22.67
CA SER A 135 9.71 -10.29 -24.06
C SER A 135 9.76 -9.01 -24.90
N GLU A 136 10.18 -9.12 -26.16
CA GLU A 136 10.11 -8.00 -27.10
C GLU A 136 8.67 -7.50 -27.31
N LYS A 137 7.69 -8.40 -27.36
CA LYS A 137 6.25 -8.05 -27.41
C LYS A 137 5.84 -7.26 -26.17
N GLY A 138 6.28 -7.70 -24.98
CA GLY A 138 6.06 -7.02 -23.70
C GLY A 138 6.63 -5.60 -23.69
N ARG A 139 7.89 -5.44 -24.13
CA ARG A 139 8.56 -4.13 -24.17
C ARG A 139 7.86 -3.17 -25.12
N LYS A 140 7.50 -3.62 -26.33
CA LYS A 140 6.76 -2.81 -27.31
C LYS A 140 5.41 -2.36 -26.79
N LEU A 141 4.67 -3.24 -26.09
CA LEU A 141 3.41 -2.86 -25.46
C LEU A 141 3.62 -1.79 -24.38
N CYS A 142 4.59 -1.98 -23.49
CA CYS A 142 4.91 -0.97 -22.46
C CYS A 142 5.30 0.38 -23.08
N GLU A 143 6.04 0.39 -24.19
CA GLU A 143 6.38 1.62 -24.91
C GLU A 143 5.15 2.29 -25.52
N ALA A 144 4.26 1.52 -26.17
CA ALA A 144 3.02 2.03 -26.74
C ALA A 144 2.14 2.67 -25.65
N VAL A 145 1.98 2.00 -24.51
CA VAL A 145 1.22 2.53 -23.37
C VAL A 145 1.84 3.80 -22.81
N ARG A 146 3.18 3.85 -22.66
CA ARG A 146 3.86 5.09 -22.18
C ARG A 146 3.59 6.27 -23.11
N LYS A 147 3.54 6.06 -24.43
CA LYS A 147 3.19 7.12 -25.39
C LYS A 147 1.77 7.63 -25.19
N MET A 148 0.82 6.76 -24.86
CA MET A 148 -0.55 7.15 -24.54
C MET A 148 -0.62 7.93 -23.23
N ASP A 149 0.09 7.47 -22.20
CA ASP A 149 0.13 8.11 -20.88
C ASP A 149 0.62 9.57 -20.94
N VAL A 150 1.60 9.87 -21.80
CA VAL A 150 2.07 11.26 -22.05
C VAL A 150 0.92 12.19 -22.46
N SER A 151 -0.08 11.69 -23.19
CA SER A 151 -1.23 12.48 -23.61
C SER A 151 -2.14 12.83 -22.43
N TYR A 152 -2.39 11.87 -21.53
CA TYR A 152 -3.15 12.11 -20.29
C TYR A 152 -2.41 13.01 -19.32
N HIS A 153 -1.09 12.84 -19.20
CA HIS A 153 -0.26 13.68 -18.35
C HIS A 153 -0.39 15.17 -18.72
N ARG A 154 -0.46 15.49 -20.02
CA ARG A 154 -0.69 16.88 -20.50
C ARG A 154 -2.05 17.44 -20.14
N LEU A 155 -3.07 16.60 -19.91
CA LEU A 155 -4.40 17.04 -19.48
C LEU A 155 -4.47 17.29 -17.98
N VAL A 156 -3.71 16.51 -17.20
CA VAL A 156 -3.68 16.59 -15.73
C VAL A 156 -2.73 17.68 -15.24
N ALA A 157 -1.61 17.89 -15.92
CA ALA A 157 -0.54 18.79 -15.48
C ALA A 157 -0.18 19.81 -16.57
N ARG A 158 -1.11 20.74 -16.82
CA ARG A 158 -1.11 21.68 -17.95
C ARG A 158 -0.14 22.81 -17.72
N ASN A 159 0.01 23.26 -16.48
CA ASN A 159 0.92 24.35 -16.09
C ASN A 159 1.92 23.92 -15.00
N ALA A 160 2.81 24.82 -14.59
CA ALA A 160 3.87 24.52 -13.61
C ALA A 160 3.32 24.25 -12.21
N GLU A 161 2.23 24.92 -11.83
CA GLU A 161 1.56 24.74 -10.54
C GLU A 161 0.95 23.35 -10.44
N GLU A 162 0.17 22.92 -11.43
CA GLU A 162 -0.45 21.59 -11.46
C GLU A 162 0.59 20.45 -11.50
N ARG A 163 1.74 20.68 -12.17
CA ARG A 163 2.88 19.75 -12.11
C ARG A 163 3.44 19.64 -10.70
N HIS A 164 3.56 20.76 -9.99
CA HIS A 164 4.04 20.78 -8.62
C HIS A 164 3.06 20.09 -7.66
N GLU A 165 1.76 20.33 -7.81
CA GLU A 165 0.72 19.65 -7.03
C GLU A 165 0.76 18.13 -7.22
N LEU A 166 0.94 17.67 -8.47
CA LEU A 166 1.10 16.25 -8.78
C LEU A 166 2.33 15.64 -8.08
N GLU A 167 3.46 16.34 -8.05
CA GLU A 167 4.66 15.92 -7.33
C GLU A 167 4.43 15.85 -5.81
N ILE A 168 3.72 16.82 -5.23
CA ILE A 168 3.36 16.83 -3.82
C ILE A 168 2.45 15.63 -3.49
N ALA A 169 1.44 15.38 -4.33
CA ALA A 169 0.54 14.24 -4.19
C ALA A 169 1.32 12.92 -4.24
N PHE A 170 2.21 12.76 -5.21
CA PHE A 170 3.06 11.57 -5.34
C PHE A 170 3.93 11.36 -4.10
N LYS A 171 4.65 12.38 -3.63
CA LYS A 171 5.47 12.31 -2.41
C LYS A 171 4.64 11.97 -1.17
N THR A 172 3.42 12.50 -1.07
CA THR A 172 2.50 12.22 0.05
C THR A 172 2.07 10.76 0.05
N LEU A 173 1.71 10.21 -1.11
CA LEU A 173 1.33 8.80 -1.27
C LEU A 173 2.51 7.86 -0.97
N GLN A 174 3.72 8.18 -1.44
CA GLN A 174 4.92 7.40 -1.13
C GLN A 174 5.22 7.37 0.38
N ARG A 175 5.06 8.50 1.06
CA ARG A 175 5.24 8.56 2.52
C ARG A 175 4.21 7.68 3.24
N LEU A 176 2.95 7.68 2.80
CA LEU A 176 1.92 6.80 3.36
C LEU A 176 2.25 5.32 3.16
N GLU A 177 2.66 4.94 1.94
CA GLU A 177 3.11 3.58 1.62
C GLU A 177 4.26 3.12 2.51
N GLN A 178 5.26 3.99 2.73
CA GLN A 178 6.42 3.69 3.59
C GLN A 178 6.02 3.51 5.05
N VAL A 179 5.21 4.42 5.60
CA VAL A 179 4.74 4.37 7.00
C VAL A 179 3.94 3.08 7.25
N TRP A 180 3.01 2.74 6.36
CA TRP A 180 2.18 1.55 6.52
C TRP A 180 2.95 0.25 6.29
N THR A 181 3.87 0.22 5.32
CA THR A 181 4.77 -0.93 5.13
C THR A 181 5.64 -1.15 6.37
N GLY A 182 6.13 -0.09 7.00
CA GLY A 182 6.82 -0.15 8.29
C GLY A 182 5.93 -0.69 9.40
N ALA A 183 4.73 -0.15 9.57
CA ALA A 183 3.77 -0.60 10.60
C ALA A 183 3.39 -2.08 10.45
N LEU A 184 3.23 -2.57 9.21
CA LEU A 184 2.95 -3.99 8.93
C LEU A 184 4.14 -4.90 9.26
N ARG A 185 5.38 -4.45 9.02
CA ARG A 185 6.60 -5.24 9.24
C ARG A 185 7.03 -5.29 10.71
N TYR A 186 6.83 -4.22 11.45
CA TYR A 186 7.30 -4.09 12.83
C TYR A 186 6.19 -4.27 13.88
N GLY A 187 4.99 -4.67 13.45
CA GLY A 187 3.87 -4.93 14.34
C GLY A 187 3.40 -3.66 15.02
N GLY A 188 2.62 -2.85 14.29
CA GLY A 188 1.76 -1.76 14.75
C GLY A 188 2.18 -1.09 16.05
N THR A 189 2.71 0.14 15.93
CA THR A 189 2.89 1.13 17.00
C THR A 189 2.09 0.77 18.25
N GLN A 190 2.79 0.49 19.35
CA GLN A 190 2.16 0.45 20.67
C GLN A 190 1.35 1.73 20.83
N ILE A 191 0.03 1.57 20.84
CA ILE A 191 -0.89 2.62 21.20
C ILE A 191 -0.72 2.80 22.71
N VAL A 192 -0.04 3.87 23.10
CA VAL A 192 -0.03 4.40 24.48
C VAL A 192 -0.82 5.70 24.45
#